data_AF-A0ABD1AI69-F1
#
_entry.id   AF-A0ABD1AI69-F1
#
_cell.length_a   1.000
_cell.length_b   1.000
_cell.length_c   1.000
_cell.angle_alpha   90.00
_cell.angle_beta   90.00
_cell.angle_gamma   90.00
#
_symmetry.space_group_name_H-M   'P 1'
#
loop_
_entity.id
_entity.type
_entity.pdbx_description
1 polymer ?
#
loop_
_entity_poly.entity_id
_entity_poly.type
_entity_poly.pdbx_seq_one_letter_code
_entity_poly.pdbx_strand_id
1 'polypeptide(L)'
;MTKFCRGWKFTSNHLADAEGRIIIIWQDQVQVRVIHQSKQSLTCEVKIQNTHVFIYTAIYAFNTREERVNLWVELLDLQQSLLFFNRPWMMGGDFNEIVHPEEHSLPEVTTLAP
;
A
#
# COMPACT_ATOMS: atom_id res chain seq x y z
N MET A 1 0.02 -26.05 -20.09
CA MET A 1 -0.60 -25.06 -19.17
C MET A 1 -0.30 -23.66 -19.68
N THR A 2 -1.28 -23.03 -20.31
CA THR A 2 -1.23 -21.62 -20.71
C THR A 2 -1.30 -20.77 -19.44
N LYS A 3 -0.24 -19.99 -19.14
CA LYS A 3 -0.31 -18.95 -18.11
C LYS A 3 -1.47 -18.01 -18.47
N PHE A 4 -2.48 -17.95 -17.61
CA PHE A 4 -3.70 -17.15 -17.77
C PHE A 4 -3.39 -15.65 -17.96
N CYS A 5 -2.20 -15.20 -17.53
CA CYS A 5 -1.70 -13.84 -17.71
C CYS A 5 -0.25 -13.87 -18.23
N ARG A 6 -0.04 -14.12 -19.53
CA ARG A 6 1.29 -13.96 -20.14
C ARG A 6 1.72 -12.50 -20.05
N GLY A 7 2.97 -12.26 -19.71
CA GLY A 7 3.50 -10.89 -19.61
C GLY A 7 3.19 -10.19 -18.29
N TRP A 8 2.55 -10.86 -17.33
CA TRP A 8 2.25 -10.30 -16.00
C TRP A 8 2.97 -11.09 -14.91
N LYS A 9 3.41 -10.35 -13.89
CA LYS A 9 4.02 -10.84 -12.65
C LYS A 9 3.17 -10.35 -11.48
N PHE A 10 3.33 -10.99 -10.33
CA PHE A 10 2.69 -10.57 -9.11
C PHE A 10 3.58 -10.84 -7.90
N THR A 11 3.28 -10.14 -6.80
CA THR A 11 3.78 -10.42 -5.46
C THR A 11 2.65 -10.17 -4.46
N SER A 12 2.82 -10.64 -3.23
CA SER A 12 1.83 -10.50 -2.17
C SER A 12 2.52 -10.42 -0.81
N ASN A 13 1.77 -10.08 0.23
CA ASN A 13 2.28 -10.00 1.60
C ASN A 13 2.27 -11.35 2.34
N HIS A 14 2.21 -12.49 1.64
CA HIS A 14 2.08 -13.82 2.25
C HIS A 14 3.19 -14.20 3.24
N LEU A 15 4.36 -13.57 3.19
CA LEU A 15 5.42 -13.83 4.18
C LEU A 15 5.17 -13.13 5.53
N ALA A 16 4.26 -12.16 5.59
CA ALA A 16 3.82 -11.51 6.83
C ALA A 16 2.39 -11.88 7.24
N ASP A 17 1.57 -12.38 6.32
CA ASP A 17 0.19 -12.78 6.58
C ASP A 17 -0.20 -14.02 5.78
N ALA A 18 -0.59 -15.11 6.45
CA ALA A 18 -1.00 -16.34 5.78
C ALA A 18 -2.20 -16.16 4.84
N GLU A 19 -3.05 -15.15 5.07
CA GLU A 19 -4.19 -14.84 4.21
C GLU A 19 -3.81 -14.06 2.94
N GLY A 20 -2.61 -13.46 2.89
CA GLY A 20 -2.10 -12.80 1.69
C GLY A 20 -3.01 -11.69 1.13
N ARG A 21 -3.54 -10.86 2.02
CA ARG A 21 -4.63 -9.89 1.74
C ARG A 21 -4.25 -8.79 0.73
N ILE A 22 -2.97 -8.61 0.44
CA ILE A 22 -2.48 -7.59 -0.50
C ILE A 22 -1.74 -8.28 -1.65
N ILE A 23 -2.18 -8.00 -2.89
CA ILE A 23 -1.56 -8.50 -4.11
C ILE A 23 -1.23 -7.30 -5.01
N ILE A 24 0.02 -7.20 -5.46
CA ILE A 24 0.43 -6.25 -6.49
C ILE A 24 0.68 -7.04 -7.77
N ILE A 25 0.09 -6.60 -8.87
CA ILE A 25 0.17 -7.23 -10.20
C ILE A 25 0.71 -6.20 -11.19
N TRP A 26 1.70 -6.58 -12.01
CA TRP A 26 2.33 -5.66 -12.96
C TRP A 26 2.78 -6.38 -14.23
N GLN A 27 3.01 -5.61 -15.31
CA GLN A 27 3.51 -6.13 -16.58
C GLN A 27 5.03 -6.36 -16.54
N ASP A 28 5.53 -7.32 -17.33
CA ASP A 28 6.93 -7.79 -17.33
C ASP A 28 7.98 -6.68 -17.50
N GLN A 29 7.61 -5.59 -18.18
CA GLN A 29 8.42 -4.39 -18.40
C GLN A 29 8.67 -3.55 -17.14
N VAL A 30 7.93 -3.82 -16.06
CA VAL A 30 8.11 -3.17 -14.75
C VAL A 30 8.91 -4.08 -13.84
N GLN A 31 9.95 -3.53 -13.23
CA GLN A 31 10.73 -4.19 -12.19
C GLN A 31 10.16 -3.80 -10.84
N VAL A 32 9.81 -4.79 -10.03
CA VAL A 32 9.26 -4.61 -8.69
C VAL A 32 10.09 -5.46 -7.73
N ARG A 33 10.62 -4.83 -6.67
CA ARG A 33 11.33 -5.51 -5.58
C ARG A 33 10.60 -5.22 -4.27
N VAL A 34 10.08 -6.25 -3.62
CA VAL A 34 9.53 -6.12 -2.26
C VAL A 34 10.66 -5.72 -1.31
N ILE A 35 10.46 -4.65 -0.56
CA ILE A 35 11.42 -4.15 0.45
C ILE A 35 10.87 -4.27 1.86
N HIS A 36 9.54 -4.27 2.02
CA HIS A 36 8.88 -4.52 3.29
C HIS A 36 7.48 -5.09 3.07
N GLN A 37 7.01 -5.92 4.00
CA GLN A 37 5.63 -6.40 4.02
C GLN A 37 5.16 -6.61 5.45
N SER A 38 3.90 -6.30 5.70
CA SER A 38 3.21 -6.54 6.96
C SER A 38 1.80 -7.04 6.69
N LYS A 39 1.01 -7.22 7.76
CA LYS A 39 -0.42 -7.57 7.63
C LYS A 39 -1.25 -6.45 7.01
N GLN A 40 -0.77 -5.20 7.05
CA GLN A 40 -1.52 -4.01 6.61
C GLN A 40 -0.88 -3.30 5.41
N SER A 41 0.37 -3.61 5.06
CA SER A 41 1.08 -2.95 3.97
C SER A 41 1.99 -3.88 3.17
N LEU A 42 2.23 -3.53 1.90
CA LEU A 42 3.22 -4.16 1.04
C LEU A 42 4.00 -3.07 0.31
N THR A 43 5.25 -2.86 0.73
CA THR A 43 6.12 -1.81 0.18
C THR A 43 7.10 -2.41 -0.81
N CYS A 44 7.14 -1.80 -1.99
CA CYS A 44 7.98 -2.19 -3.10
C CYS A 44 8.82 -1.01 -3.62
N GLU A 45 10.03 -1.31 -4.05
CA GLU A 45 10.76 -0.47 -4.99
C GLU A 45 10.28 -0.79 -6.41
N VAL A 46 9.91 0.24 -7.17
CA VAL A 46 9.36 0.10 -8.52
C VAL A 46 10.23 0.86 -9.52
N LYS A 47 10.62 0.19 -10.60
CA LYS A 47 11.34 0.77 -11.73
C LYS A 47 10.61 0.45 -13.03
N ILE A 48 10.16 1.50 -13.70
CA ILE A 48 9.60 1.44 -15.06
C ILE A 48 10.70 1.91 -16.02
N GLN A 49 10.71 1.36 -17.23
CA GLN A 49 11.67 1.75 -18.27
C GLN A 49 11.58 3.26 -18.53
N ASN A 50 12.73 3.94 -18.58
CA ASN A 50 12.85 5.38 -18.79
C ASN A 50 12.21 6.30 -17.73
N THR A 51 11.83 5.80 -16.55
CA THR A 51 11.35 6.63 -15.42
C THR A 51 12.35 6.64 -14.26
N HIS A 52 12.16 7.54 -13.29
CA HIS A 52 12.86 7.43 -12.00
C HIS A 52 12.37 6.20 -11.21
N VAL A 53 13.24 5.65 -10.36
CA VAL A 53 12.83 4.60 -9.42
C VAL A 53 12.02 5.28 -8.32
N PHE A 54 10.87 4.71 -7.96
CA PHE A 54 10.03 5.21 -6.89
C PHE A 54 9.67 4.08 -5.93
N ILE A 55 9.17 4.46 -4.76
CA ILE A 55 8.64 3.54 -3.77
C ILE A 55 7.13 3.52 -3.90
N TYR A 56 6.54 2.34 -3.85
CA TYR A 56 5.10 2.15 -3.78
C TYR A 56 4.75 1.32 -2.56
N THR A 57 3.85 1.81 -1.71
CA THR A 57 3.25 1.03 -0.63
C THR A 57 1.77 0.80 -0.92
N ALA A 58 1.41 -0.46 -1.17
CA ALA A 58 0.02 -0.87 -1.20
C ALA A 58 -0.48 -1.07 0.23
N ILE A 59 -1.64 -0.51 0.57
CA ILE A 59 -2.19 -0.52 1.92
C ILE A 59 -3.56 -1.20 1.93
N TYR A 60 -3.74 -2.08 2.90
CA TYR A 60 -5.05 -2.59 3.29
C TYR A 60 -5.10 -2.64 4.82
N ALA A 61 -5.54 -1.53 5.41
CA ALA A 61 -5.49 -1.30 6.83
C ALA A 61 -6.56 -2.10 7.59
N PHE A 62 -6.33 -2.34 8.88
CA PHE A 62 -7.32 -2.92 9.76
C PHE A 62 -8.46 -1.94 10.09
N ASN A 63 -9.60 -2.50 10.49
CA ASN A 63 -10.83 -1.74 10.66
C ASN A 63 -10.85 -0.89 11.93
N THR A 64 -10.13 -1.32 12.98
CA THR A 64 -10.09 -0.61 14.26
C THR A 64 -8.97 0.43 14.29
N ARG A 65 -9.22 1.55 14.95
CA ARG A 65 -8.25 2.63 15.09
C ARG A 65 -7.00 2.14 15.83
N GLU A 66 -7.18 1.33 16.87
CA GLU A 66 -6.09 0.78 17.68
C GLU A 66 -5.12 -0.05 16.82
N GLU A 67 -5.65 -0.89 15.94
CA GLU A 67 -4.84 -1.73 15.06
C GLU A 67 -4.12 -0.92 13.97
N ARG A 68 -4.74 0.17 13.50
CA ARG A 68 -4.12 1.06 12.51
C ARG A 68 -2.95 1.87 13.06
N VAL A 69 -2.84 2.08 14.37
CA VAL A 69 -1.66 2.75 14.97
C VAL A 69 -0.37 2.07 14.53
N ASN A 70 -0.35 0.74 14.49
CA ASN A 70 0.82 -0.02 14.06
C ASN A 70 1.19 0.23 12.59
N LEU A 71 0.19 0.39 11.70
CA LEU A 71 0.43 0.77 10.30
C LEU A 71 1.12 2.14 10.23
N TRP A 72 0.62 3.14 10.95
CA TRP A 72 1.17 4.49 10.90
C TRP A 72 2.60 4.57 11.44
N VAL A 73 2.88 3.87 12.56
CA VAL A 73 4.24 3.76 13.10
C VAL A 73 5.18 3.09 12.10
N GLU A 74 4.74 1.98 11.50
CA GLU A 74 5.53 1.26 10.49
C GLU A 74 5.86 2.14 9.27
N LEU A 75 4.92 2.95 8.79
CA LEU A 75 5.18 3.87 7.67
C LEU A 75 6.22 4.94 8.06
N LEU A 76 6.17 5.49 9.27
CA LEU A 76 7.17 6.43 9.76
C LEU A 76 8.56 5.76 9.86
N ASP A 77 8.62 4.54 10.37
CA ASP A 77 9.85 3.78 10.50
C ASP A 77 10.45 3.44 9.12
N LEU A 78 9.63 3.07 8.14
CA LEU A 78 10.07 2.83 6.76
C LEU A 78 10.65 4.07 6.12
N GLN A 79 10.02 5.23 6.32
CA GLN A 79 10.49 6.51 5.81
C GLN A 79 11.91 6.82 6.32
N GLN A 80 12.14 6.60 7.61
CA GLN A 80 13.40 6.88 8.29
C GLN A 80 14.49 5.86 7.93
N SER A 81 14.16 4.56 8.01
CA SER A 81 15.11 3.45 7.89
C SER A 81 15.60 3.20 6.46
N LEU A 82 14.73 3.41 5.46
CA LEU A 82 15.03 3.11 4.06
C LEU A 82 15.48 4.34 3.28
N LEU A 83 15.75 5.45 3.98
CA LEU A 83 16.19 6.73 3.41
C LEU A 83 15.31 7.20 2.23
N PHE A 84 13.98 7.04 2.37
CA PHE A 84 13.04 7.45 1.34
C PHE A 84 13.04 8.97 1.08
N PHE A 85 13.70 9.76 1.91
CA PHE A 85 13.78 11.22 1.80
C PHE A 85 14.15 11.75 0.41
N ASN A 86 14.91 11.00 -0.39
CA ASN A 86 15.32 11.40 -1.73
C ASN A 86 14.63 10.62 -2.86
N ARG A 87 13.54 9.90 -2.57
CA ARG A 87 12.84 9.07 -3.55
C ARG A 87 11.36 9.40 -3.55
N PRO A 88 10.72 9.53 -4.73
CA PRO A 88 9.27 9.65 -4.79
C PRO A 88 8.66 8.43 -4.10
N TRP A 89 7.75 8.67 -3.16
CA TRP A 89 7.04 7.62 -2.44
C TRP A 89 5.54 7.80 -2.64
N MET A 90 4.94 6.83 -3.33
CA MET A 90 3.51 6.73 -3.54
C MET A 90 2.93 5.72 -2.56
N MET A 91 1.83 6.08 -1.92
CA MET A 91 1.05 5.18 -1.07
C MET A 91 -0.37 5.14 -1.60
N GLY A 92 -1.00 3.97 -1.58
CA GLY A 92 -2.38 3.84 -2.04
C GLY A 92 -3.01 2.51 -1.66
N GLY A 93 -4.34 2.50 -1.61
CA GLY A 93 -5.13 1.36 -1.19
C GLY A 93 -6.27 1.80 -0.28
N ASP A 94 -6.71 0.89 0.59
CA ASP A 94 -7.80 1.14 1.53
C ASP A 94 -7.21 1.33 2.94
N PHE A 95 -7.33 2.55 3.45
CA PHE A 95 -6.83 2.95 4.76
C PHE A 95 -7.84 2.71 5.88
N ASN A 96 -9.10 2.34 5.58
CA ASN A 96 -10.18 2.23 6.55
C ASN A 96 -10.29 3.46 7.49
N GLU A 97 -10.00 4.65 6.95
CA GLU A 97 -9.97 5.91 7.70
C GLU A 97 -10.77 6.96 6.93
N ILE A 98 -11.66 7.65 7.65
CA ILE A 98 -12.42 8.79 7.14
C ILE A 98 -11.61 10.05 7.47
N VAL A 99 -11.21 10.80 6.44
CA VAL A 99 -10.43 12.04 6.61
C VAL A 99 -11.38 13.23 6.72
N HIS A 100 -12.52 13.19 6.03
CA HIS A 100 -13.53 14.22 6.04
C HIS A 100 -14.91 13.65 6.39
N PRO A 101 -15.72 14.31 7.25
CA PRO A 101 -17.07 13.85 7.59
C PRO A 101 -17.99 13.60 6.38
N GLU A 102 -17.74 14.29 5.26
CA GLU A 102 -18.47 14.09 4.00
C GLU A 102 -18.23 12.72 3.35
N GLU A 103 -17.15 12.03 3.70
CA GLU A 103 -16.88 10.65 3.25
C GLU A 103 -17.73 9.63 4.04
N HIS A 104 -18.44 10.06 5.08
CA HIS A 104 -19.34 9.22 5.84
C HIS A 104 -20.67 9.06 5.11
N SER A 105 -21.20 7.83 5.09
CA SER A 105 -22.51 7.51 4.51
C SER A 105 -23.71 7.98 5.34
N LEU A 106 -23.49 8.60 6.51
CA LEU A 106 -24.55 9.04 7.41
C LEU A 106 -24.75 10.55 7.21
N PRO A 107 -25.90 11.00 6.70
CA PRO A 107 -26.16 12.42 6.45
C PRO A 107 -25.97 13.30 7.69
N GLU A 108 -26.32 12.78 8.86
CA GLU A 108 -26.16 13.48 10.16
C GLU A 108 -24.68 13.85 10.42
N VAL A 109 -23.75 13.00 10.02
CA VAL A 109 -22.30 13.23 10.15
C VAL A 109 -21.81 14.20 9.07
N THR A 110 -22.35 14.10 7.85
CA THR A 110 -22.01 14.96 6.71
C THR A 110 -22.47 16.42 6.90
N THR A 111 -23.55 16.64 7.65
CA THR A 111 -24.15 17.98 7.85
C THR A 111 -23.60 18.77 9.03
N LEU A 112 -22.77 18.16 9.88
CA LEU A 112 -22.15 18.83 11.01
C LEU A 112 -20.88 19.58 10.56
N ALA A 113 -21.08 20.66 9.80
CA ALA A 113 -20.08 21.71 9.59
C ALA A 113 -20.74 23.09 9.74
N PRO A 114 -20.30 23.87 10.74
CA PRO A 114 -19.77 25.21 10.55
C PRO A 114 -18.24 25.22 10.65
#